data_AF-A0A6J8DZD4-F1
#
_entry.id   AF-A0A6J8DZD4-F1
#
_cell.length_a   1.000
_cell.length_b   1.000
_cell.length_c   1.000
_cell.angle_alpha   90.00
_cell.angle_beta   90.00
_cell.angle_gamma   90.00
#
_symmetry.space_group_name_H-M   'P 1'
#
loop_
_entity.id
_entity.type
_entity.pdbx_description
1 polymer ?
#
loop_
_entity_poly.entity_id
_entity_poly.type
_entity_poly.pdbx_seq_one_letter_code
_entity_poly.pdbx_strand_id
1 'polypeptide(L)'
;MFFHVNVMSIMSLYIQVVPFISEDFLEHFPKLDSITLSIGSDLPNNPIDQVFKSFGVFRGRNMTNIEIRSGRFNNGFDLNKKRMKYLSSICLKRLTLYDLYIRDLLIYAMEVFSVQSTCLEYLEISKNIIMDRRASFFSFFQNFKNLKVLKIASNWRRLRSKRSQPSYMLPKTLEELQIEDNMAGDVVNFINGQNLRVLSLKDNDIWSCEGSFARVINVEYFDMSG
;
A
#
# COMPACT_ATOMS: atom_id res chain seq x y z
N MET A 1 -27.56 15.41 -8.28
CA MET A 1 -27.52 15.34 -6.80
C MET A 1 -26.58 16.45 -6.35
N PHE A 2 -27.09 17.54 -5.79
CA PHE A 2 -26.27 18.67 -5.33
C PHE A 2 -26.18 18.59 -3.80
N PHE A 3 -24.96 18.47 -3.28
CA PHE A 3 -24.70 18.59 -1.85
C PHE A 3 -24.27 20.04 -1.57
N HIS A 4 -25.04 20.76 -0.76
CA HIS A 4 -24.61 22.04 -0.20
C HIS A 4 -23.77 21.74 1.04
N VAL A 5 -22.47 21.54 0.84
CA VAL A 5 -21.50 21.38 1.92
C VAL A 5 -20.73 22.69 2.06
N ASN A 6 -20.53 23.16 3.30
CA ASN A 6 -19.72 24.35 3.54
C ASN A 6 -18.24 24.01 3.32
N VAL A 7 -17.78 24.18 2.08
CA VAL A 7 -16.54 23.59 1.55
C VAL A 7 -15.27 24.16 2.20
N MET A 8 -15.32 25.35 2.80
CA MET A 8 -14.14 26.07 3.29
C MET A 8 -13.48 25.51 4.57
N SER A 9 -14.06 24.48 5.19
CA SER A 9 -13.59 23.89 6.45
C SER A 9 -13.35 22.38 6.41
N ILE A 10 -13.59 21.73 5.27
CA ILE A 10 -13.50 20.28 5.20
C ILE A 10 -12.03 19.86 5.16
N MET A 11 -11.60 19.22 6.24
CA MET A 11 -10.27 18.60 6.34
C MET A 11 -10.33 17.15 5.86
N SER A 12 -11.39 16.41 6.21
CA SER A 12 -11.54 15.01 5.80
C SER A 12 -12.76 14.78 4.93
N LEU A 13 -12.60 14.02 3.85
CA LEU A 13 -13.65 13.71 2.89
C LEU A 13 -13.81 12.19 2.72
N TYR A 14 -15.04 11.70 2.88
CA TYR A 14 -15.41 10.32 2.63
C TYR A 14 -16.35 10.26 1.43
N ILE A 15 -16.00 9.48 0.40
CA ILE A 15 -16.81 9.33 -0.81
C ILE A 15 -17.09 7.86 -1.05
N GLN A 16 -18.39 7.52 -1.04
CA GLN A 16 -18.87 6.16 -1.25
C GLN A 16 -19.42 5.99 -2.67
N VAL A 17 -19.12 4.85 -3.30
CA VAL A 17 -19.58 4.47 -4.64
C VAL A 17 -19.21 5.53 -5.68
N VAL A 18 -17.92 5.61 -5.96
CA VAL A 18 -17.39 6.57 -6.93
C VAL A 18 -17.34 5.95 -8.32
N PRO A 19 -18.24 6.32 -9.26
CA PRO A 19 -18.00 6.05 -10.68
C PRO A 19 -16.85 6.92 -11.19
N PHE A 20 -16.69 8.13 -10.65
CA PHE A 20 -15.72 9.13 -11.09
C PHE A 20 -15.47 10.22 -10.03
N ILE A 21 -14.21 10.64 -9.87
CA ILE A 21 -13.82 11.89 -9.19
C ILE A 21 -12.97 12.68 -10.17
N SER A 22 -13.40 13.91 -10.50
CA SER A 22 -12.61 14.84 -11.30
C SER A 22 -11.61 15.61 -10.44
N GLU A 23 -10.57 16.11 -11.11
CA GLU A 23 -9.66 17.13 -10.56
C GLU A 23 -10.49 18.34 -10.08
N ASP A 24 -11.38 18.87 -10.94
CA ASP A 24 -12.25 20.01 -10.64
C ASP A 24 -13.04 19.83 -9.33
N PHE A 25 -13.56 18.64 -9.06
CA PHE A 25 -14.29 18.38 -7.82
C PHE A 25 -13.36 18.53 -6.60
N LEU A 26 -12.16 17.96 -6.64
CA LEU A 26 -11.21 18.00 -5.53
C LEU A 26 -10.59 19.40 -5.33
N GLU A 27 -10.49 20.23 -6.38
CA GLU A 27 -10.02 21.62 -6.27
C GLU A 27 -10.87 22.49 -5.34
N HIS A 28 -12.15 22.14 -5.16
CA HIS A 28 -13.04 22.86 -4.26
C HIS A 28 -12.67 22.67 -2.78
N PHE A 29 -11.81 21.71 -2.43
CA PHE A 29 -11.41 21.42 -1.05
C PHE A 29 -9.93 21.80 -0.79
N PRO A 30 -9.60 23.09 -0.70
CA PRO A 30 -8.23 23.55 -0.51
C PRO A 30 -7.67 23.28 0.89
N LYS A 31 -8.46 22.80 1.85
CA LYS A 31 -7.94 22.42 3.19
C LYS A 31 -7.99 20.91 3.43
N LEU A 32 -8.29 20.13 2.38
CA LEU A 32 -8.37 18.69 2.49
C LEU A 32 -7.02 18.11 2.89
N ASP A 33 -6.98 17.45 4.03
CA ASP A 33 -5.82 16.75 4.55
C ASP A 33 -5.98 15.23 4.44
N SER A 34 -7.22 14.74 4.45
CA SER A 34 -7.54 13.33 4.36
C SER A 34 -8.68 13.03 3.39
N ILE A 35 -8.53 11.94 2.64
CA ILE A 35 -9.58 11.44 1.76
C ILE A 35 -9.68 9.92 1.82
N THR A 36 -10.91 9.42 1.88
CA THR A 36 -11.22 7.99 1.79
C THR A 36 -12.21 7.78 0.66
N LEU A 37 -11.84 6.92 -0.30
CA LEU A 37 -12.61 6.64 -1.50
C LEU A 37 -13.02 5.18 -1.52
N SER A 38 -14.31 4.91 -1.74
CA SER A 38 -14.81 3.57 -2.00
C SER A 38 -15.31 3.47 -3.44
N ILE A 39 -14.60 2.73 -4.28
CA ILE A 39 -14.93 2.53 -5.69
C ILE A 39 -15.85 1.32 -5.83
N GLY A 40 -17.00 1.50 -6.51
CA GLY A 40 -17.98 0.42 -6.73
C GLY A 40 -17.47 -0.67 -7.68
N SER A 41 -17.94 -1.91 -7.48
CA SER A 41 -17.57 -3.10 -8.25
C SER A 41 -18.09 -3.14 -9.67
N ASP A 42 -19.23 -2.49 -9.91
CA ASP A 42 -20.05 -2.71 -11.11
C ASP A 42 -19.77 -1.70 -12.22
N LEU A 43 -18.60 -1.05 -12.18
CA LEU A 43 -18.23 -0.03 -13.15
C LEU A 43 -17.66 -0.68 -14.42
N PRO A 44 -18.24 -0.42 -15.61
CA PRO A 44 -17.83 -1.05 -16.86
C PRO A 44 -16.42 -0.65 -17.31
N ASN A 45 -15.93 0.51 -16.85
CA ASN A 45 -14.57 0.99 -17.06
C ASN A 45 -13.90 1.12 -15.70
N ASN A 46 -12.73 0.48 -15.50
CA ASN A 46 -11.97 0.60 -14.27
C ASN A 46 -11.58 2.09 -14.06
N PRO A 47 -12.19 2.82 -13.10
CA PRO A 47 -12.00 4.26 -12.96
C PRO A 47 -10.66 4.61 -12.30
N ILE A 48 -9.84 3.61 -11.98
CA ILE A 48 -8.63 3.80 -11.18
C ILE A 48 -7.65 4.80 -11.80
N ASP A 49 -7.52 4.84 -13.13
CA ASP A 49 -6.64 5.81 -13.79
C ASP A 49 -7.09 7.25 -13.57
N GLN A 50 -8.40 7.47 -13.59
CA GLN A 50 -9.00 8.78 -13.34
C GLN A 50 -8.91 9.14 -11.85
N VAL A 51 -9.14 8.18 -10.95
CA VAL A 51 -8.96 8.36 -9.50
C VAL A 51 -7.53 8.77 -9.18
N PHE A 52 -6.51 8.05 -9.67
CA PHE A 52 -5.11 8.42 -9.44
C PHE A 52 -4.78 9.77 -10.05
N LYS A 53 -5.27 10.05 -11.26
CA LYS A 53 -5.08 11.36 -11.90
C LYS A 53 -5.67 12.49 -11.06
N SER A 54 -6.86 12.29 -10.46
CA SER A 54 -7.54 13.32 -9.66
C SER A 54 -6.71 13.83 -8.49
N PHE A 55 -5.83 13.01 -7.92
CA PHE A 55 -4.91 13.45 -6.86
C PHE A 55 -3.83 14.42 -7.34
N GLY A 56 -3.71 14.68 -8.64
CA GLY A 56 -2.79 15.68 -9.19
C GLY A 56 -3.00 17.08 -8.62
N VAL A 57 -4.23 17.42 -8.22
CA VAL A 57 -4.57 18.70 -7.58
C VAL A 57 -3.89 18.88 -6.21
N PHE A 58 -3.42 17.79 -5.60
CA PHE A 58 -2.72 17.82 -4.32
C PHE A 58 -1.20 17.88 -4.44
N ARG A 59 -0.67 18.11 -5.66
CA ARG A 59 0.77 18.24 -5.89
C ARG A 59 1.39 19.30 -4.99
N GLY A 60 2.48 18.92 -4.30
CA GLY A 60 3.22 19.79 -3.38
C GLY A 60 2.51 20.05 -2.05
N ARG A 61 1.39 19.39 -1.78
CA ARG A 61 0.64 19.56 -0.53
C ARG A 61 1.02 18.50 0.50
N ASN A 62 0.77 18.83 1.76
CA ASN A 62 0.86 17.88 2.86
C ASN A 62 -0.51 17.25 3.07
N MET A 63 -0.57 15.92 3.06
CA MET A 63 -1.78 15.16 3.35
C MET A 63 -1.52 14.14 4.44
N THR A 64 -2.47 13.98 5.34
CA THR A 64 -2.40 13.03 6.44
C THR A 64 -2.72 11.63 5.96
N ASN A 65 -3.75 11.47 5.12
CA ASN A 65 -4.22 10.14 4.72
C ASN A 65 -4.91 10.13 3.35
N ILE A 66 -4.51 9.19 2.49
CA ILE A 66 -5.26 8.81 1.30
C ILE A 66 -5.57 7.32 1.42
N GLU A 67 -6.87 7.01 1.45
CA GLU A 67 -7.38 5.65 1.45
C GLU A 67 -8.21 5.41 0.20
N ILE A 68 -7.89 4.35 -0.54
CA ILE A 68 -8.64 3.91 -1.71
C ILE A 68 -9.03 2.46 -1.47
N ARG A 69 -10.33 2.23 -1.41
CA ARG A 69 -10.96 0.93 -1.27
C ARG A 69 -11.79 0.63 -2.51
N SER A 70 -11.92 -0.64 -2.86
CA SER A 70 -12.91 -1.06 -3.84
C SER A 70 -13.59 -2.35 -3.40
N GLY A 71 -14.81 -2.57 -3.88
CA GLY A 71 -15.36 -3.91 -3.97
C GLY A 71 -14.99 -4.46 -5.34
N ARG A 72 -14.21 -5.55 -5.39
CA ARG A 72 -13.93 -6.41 -6.56
C ARG A 72 -14.13 -5.79 -7.96
N PHE A 73 -13.04 -5.45 -8.64
CA PHE A 73 -13.04 -5.27 -10.09
C PHE A 73 -12.93 -6.62 -10.81
N ASN A 74 -13.62 -6.77 -11.94
CA ASN A 74 -13.47 -7.95 -12.80
C ASN A 74 -12.09 -8.01 -13.49
N ASN A 75 -11.45 -6.85 -13.69
CA ASN A 75 -10.16 -6.71 -14.37
C ASN A 75 -9.16 -6.00 -13.48
N GLY A 76 -8.20 -6.76 -12.94
CA GLY A 76 -7.13 -6.20 -12.11
C GLY A 76 -6.21 -5.28 -12.91
N PHE A 77 -5.39 -4.50 -12.22
CA PHE A 77 -4.49 -3.53 -12.84
C PHE A 77 -3.11 -3.54 -12.20
N ASP A 78 -2.14 -2.95 -12.89
CA ASP A 78 -0.75 -2.91 -12.42
C ASP A 78 -0.44 -1.51 -11.85
N LEU A 79 0.19 -1.43 -10.67
CA LEU A 79 0.70 -0.16 -10.19
C LEU A 79 1.97 0.20 -10.98
N ASN A 80 1.83 1.20 -11.84
CA ASN A 80 2.87 1.67 -12.74
C ASN A 80 3.23 3.14 -12.49
N LYS A 81 4.29 3.62 -13.14
CA LYS A 81 4.79 4.99 -12.97
C LYS A 81 3.74 6.05 -13.32
N LYS A 82 2.85 5.80 -14.29
CA LYS A 82 1.80 6.76 -14.67
C LYS A 82 0.77 6.96 -13.56
N ARG A 83 0.43 5.90 -12.82
CA ARG A 83 -0.47 5.97 -11.66
C ARG A 83 0.24 6.59 -10.46
N MET A 84 1.43 6.07 -10.13
CA MET A 84 2.14 6.49 -8.92
C MET A 84 2.66 7.92 -8.95
N LYS A 85 2.89 8.53 -10.12
CA LYS A 85 3.40 9.93 -10.21
C LYS A 85 2.52 10.97 -9.52
N TYR A 86 1.21 10.70 -9.42
CA TYR A 86 0.28 11.65 -8.80
C TYR A 86 0.44 11.60 -7.28
N LEU A 87 0.44 10.41 -6.70
CA LEU A 87 0.67 10.21 -5.27
C LEU A 87 2.09 10.60 -4.85
N SER A 88 3.11 10.33 -5.68
CA SER A 88 4.51 10.66 -5.36
C SER A 88 4.79 12.17 -5.33
N SER A 89 3.86 12.98 -5.84
CA SER A 89 3.95 14.43 -5.83
C SER A 89 3.36 15.07 -4.58
N ILE A 90 2.80 14.27 -3.67
CA ILE A 90 2.14 14.68 -2.43
C ILE A 90 3.06 14.32 -1.26
N CYS A 91 3.24 15.22 -0.30
CA CYS A 91 3.82 14.88 0.99
C CYS A 91 2.75 14.15 1.83
N LEU A 92 2.56 12.86 1.52
CA LEU A 92 1.53 12.00 2.12
C LEU A 92 2.10 11.21 3.30
N LYS A 93 1.44 11.23 4.45
CA LYS A 93 1.86 10.44 5.64
C LYS A 93 1.35 9.00 5.62
N ARG A 94 0.10 8.77 5.22
CA ARG A 94 -0.55 7.45 5.19
C ARG A 94 -1.17 7.16 3.83
N LEU A 95 -0.81 6.02 3.25
CA LEU A 95 -1.43 5.49 2.04
C LEU A 95 -2.02 4.11 2.30
N THR A 96 -3.31 3.95 2.01
CA THR A 96 -4.01 2.66 2.07
C THR A 96 -4.59 2.34 0.70
N LEU A 97 -4.17 1.21 0.11
CA LEU A 97 -4.65 0.67 -1.16
C LEU A 97 -5.24 -0.73 -0.92
N TYR A 98 -6.55 -0.79 -0.73
CA TYR A 98 -7.22 -1.98 -0.19
C TYR A 98 -8.24 -2.56 -1.16
N ASP A 99 -8.14 -3.86 -1.44
CA ASP A 99 -9.08 -4.59 -2.30
C ASP A 99 -9.28 -3.93 -3.68
N LEU A 100 -8.18 -3.44 -4.27
CA LEU A 100 -8.18 -2.79 -5.58
C LEU A 100 -7.89 -3.77 -6.72
N TYR A 101 -7.67 -5.05 -6.42
CA TYR A 101 -7.32 -6.05 -7.42
C TYR A 101 -6.02 -5.69 -8.17
N ILE A 102 -5.04 -5.10 -7.46
CA ILE A 102 -3.70 -4.82 -7.99
C ILE A 102 -3.01 -6.16 -8.30
N ARG A 103 -2.59 -6.36 -9.55
CA ARG A 103 -1.97 -7.60 -10.05
C ARG A 103 -0.46 -7.60 -9.96
N ASP A 104 0.15 -6.45 -10.13
CA ASP A 104 1.59 -6.30 -10.18
C ASP A 104 2.00 -4.93 -9.64
N LEU A 105 3.13 -4.92 -8.94
CA LEU A 105 3.83 -3.72 -8.50
C LEU A 105 5.07 -3.59 -9.38
N LEU A 106 4.98 -2.80 -10.45
CA LEU A 106 6.12 -2.68 -11.36
C LEU A 106 7.31 -2.07 -10.61
N ILE A 107 8.40 -2.84 -10.51
CA ILE A 107 9.58 -2.52 -9.68
C ILE A 107 10.04 -1.07 -9.88
N TYR A 108 10.23 -0.64 -11.13
CA TYR A 108 10.66 0.73 -11.45
C TYR A 108 9.67 1.80 -10.96
N ALA A 109 8.36 1.52 -10.99
CA ALA A 109 7.36 2.45 -10.47
C ALA A 109 7.45 2.59 -8.96
N MET A 110 7.66 1.47 -8.26
CA MET A 110 7.76 1.45 -6.80
C MET A 110 9.10 2.00 -6.30
N GLU A 111 10.19 1.78 -7.03
CA GLU A 111 11.49 2.43 -6.76
C GLU A 111 11.36 3.95 -6.85
N VAL A 112 10.78 4.48 -7.93
CA VAL A 112 10.55 5.93 -8.07
C VAL A 112 9.63 6.44 -6.96
N PHE A 113 8.54 5.73 -6.67
CA PHE A 113 7.59 6.11 -5.62
C PHE A 113 8.25 6.14 -4.23
N SER A 114 9.02 5.12 -3.88
CA SER A 114 9.70 5.01 -2.58
C SER A 114 10.74 6.10 -2.35
N VAL A 115 11.45 6.52 -3.40
CA VAL A 115 12.43 7.61 -3.34
C VAL A 115 11.74 8.98 -3.22
N GLN A 116 10.63 9.18 -3.92
CA GLN A 116 9.91 10.46 -3.97
C GLN A 116 8.97 10.69 -2.77
N SER A 117 8.43 9.62 -2.18
CA SER A 117 7.47 9.69 -1.08
C SER A 117 8.17 9.90 0.26
N THR A 118 8.87 11.03 0.39
CA THR A 118 9.72 11.33 1.55
C THR A 118 8.92 11.53 2.84
N CYS A 119 7.61 11.77 2.78
CA CYS A 119 6.76 11.95 3.96
C CYS A 119 6.02 10.69 4.42
N LEU A 120 6.11 9.59 3.65
CA LEU A 120 5.28 8.41 3.91
C LEU A 120 5.76 7.65 5.14
N GLU A 121 4.89 7.54 6.14
CA GLU A 121 5.11 6.86 7.42
C GLU A 121 4.33 5.54 7.51
N TYR A 122 3.20 5.44 6.80
CA TYR A 122 2.35 4.25 6.78
C TYR A 122 1.99 3.86 5.34
N LEU A 123 2.18 2.59 5.01
CA LEU A 123 1.76 2.01 3.75
C LEU A 123 1.00 0.71 3.99
N GLU A 124 -0.22 0.64 3.46
CA GLU A 124 -1.00 -0.58 3.41
C GLU A 124 -1.38 -0.91 1.96
N ILE A 125 -1.06 -2.14 1.56
CA ILE A 125 -1.45 -2.71 0.27
C ILE A 125 -2.02 -4.09 0.57
N SER A 126 -3.31 -4.18 0.90
CA SER A 126 -3.95 -5.41 1.36
C SER A 126 -5.13 -5.82 0.48
N LYS A 127 -5.46 -7.11 0.47
CA LYS A 127 -6.52 -7.72 -0.35
C LYS A 127 -6.37 -7.51 -1.86
N ASN A 128 -5.15 -7.40 -2.37
CA ASN A 128 -4.93 -7.37 -3.81
C ASN A 128 -4.60 -8.76 -4.36
N ILE A 129 -4.18 -8.86 -5.62
CA ILE A 129 -3.79 -10.12 -6.27
C ILE A 129 -2.38 -10.00 -6.82
N ILE A 130 -1.48 -9.48 -6.00
CA ILE A 130 -0.10 -9.19 -6.36
C ILE A 130 0.58 -10.51 -6.70
N MET A 131 1.02 -10.67 -7.94
CA MET A 131 1.78 -11.84 -8.34
C MET A 131 3.25 -11.64 -7.98
N ASP A 132 3.81 -12.53 -7.14
CA ASP A 132 5.25 -12.59 -6.93
C ASP A 132 5.91 -13.20 -8.18
N ARG A 133 6.13 -12.38 -9.21
CA ARG A 133 6.77 -12.81 -10.46
C ARG A 133 8.29 -12.80 -10.36
N ARG A 134 8.88 -12.24 -9.30
CA ARG A 134 10.32 -12.00 -9.13
C ARG A 134 10.65 -11.89 -7.65
N ALA A 135 11.73 -12.56 -7.20
CA ALA A 135 12.25 -12.63 -5.83
C ALA A 135 12.65 -11.29 -5.14
N SER A 136 12.06 -10.18 -5.57
CA SER A 136 12.41 -8.81 -5.25
C SER A 136 11.20 -7.97 -4.79
N PHE A 137 10.06 -8.59 -4.45
CA PHE A 137 8.89 -7.83 -4.02
C PHE A 137 9.20 -6.89 -2.84
N PHE A 138 10.07 -7.33 -1.91
CA PHE A 138 10.45 -6.50 -0.77
C PHE A 138 11.58 -5.50 -1.06
N SER A 139 12.32 -5.64 -2.16
CA SER A 139 13.58 -4.92 -2.36
C SER A 139 13.41 -3.42 -2.55
N PHE A 140 12.24 -2.93 -2.96
CA PHE A 140 12.02 -1.50 -3.12
C PHE A 140 11.54 -0.83 -1.81
N PHE A 141 11.02 -1.58 -0.82
CA PHE A 141 10.56 -0.95 0.41
C PHE A 141 11.72 -0.35 1.21
N GLN A 142 12.92 -0.90 1.10
CA GLN A 142 14.12 -0.36 1.75
C GLN A 142 14.39 1.12 1.45
N ASN A 143 13.90 1.62 0.31
CA ASN A 143 14.13 2.98 -0.16
C ASN A 143 13.24 4.02 0.54
N PHE A 144 12.16 3.61 1.21
CA PHE A 144 11.34 4.54 1.97
C PHE A 144 12.12 5.03 3.19
N LYS A 145 12.39 6.33 3.24
CA LYS A 145 13.22 6.93 4.29
C LYS A 145 12.51 7.01 5.64
N ASN A 146 11.19 7.18 5.64
CA ASN A 146 10.40 7.47 6.84
C ASN A 146 9.30 6.43 7.12
N LEU A 147 9.25 5.32 6.38
CA LEU A 147 8.20 4.32 6.52
C LEU A 147 8.36 3.54 7.83
N LYS A 148 7.39 3.69 8.72
CA LYS A 148 7.33 3.04 10.03
C LYS A 148 6.41 1.84 10.06
N VAL A 149 5.33 1.88 9.29
CA VAL A 149 4.33 0.80 9.26
C VAL A 149 4.12 0.30 7.84
N LEU A 150 4.28 -1.01 7.65
CA LEU A 150 4.03 -1.68 6.38
C LEU A 150 3.04 -2.83 6.61
N LYS A 151 1.87 -2.73 5.98
CA LYS A 151 0.83 -3.78 6.01
C LYS A 151 0.59 -4.34 4.63
N ILE A 152 0.72 -5.64 4.50
CA ILE A 152 0.55 -6.38 3.25
C ILE A 152 -0.22 -7.63 3.62
N ALA A 153 -1.54 -7.60 3.61
CA ALA A 153 -2.36 -8.76 3.99
C ALA A 153 -3.18 -9.30 2.80
N SER A 154 -3.40 -10.62 2.72
CA SER A 154 -4.32 -11.23 1.74
C SER A 154 -4.00 -10.91 0.27
N ASN A 155 -2.72 -10.86 -0.13
CA ASN A 155 -2.33 -10.49 -1.50
C ASN A 155 -2.06 -11.67 -2.44
N TRP A 156 -1.65 -12.82 -1.91
CA TRP A 156 -1.24 -13.99 -2.71
C TRP A 156 -2.27 -15.09 -2.66
N ARG A 157 -3.12 -15.19 -3.70
CA ARG A 157 -4.20 -16.20 -3.73
C ARG A 157 -3.87 -17.50 -4.45
N ARG A 158 -2.81 -17.57 -5.25
CA ARG A 158 -2.46 -18.78 -6.03
C ARG A 158 -1.11 -18.59 -6.70
N LEU A 159 -0.06 -19.21 -6.17
CA LEU A 159 1.00 -19.86 -6.95
C LEU A 159 1.97 -20.56 -5.99
N ARG A 160 1.82 -21.88 -5.85
CA ARG A 160 2.83 -22.78 -5.26
C ARG A 160 4.03 -22.91 -6.22
N SER A 161 4.73 -21.82 -6.53
CA SER A 161 5.95 -21.92 -7.33
C SER A 161 7.17 -21.96 -6.43
N LYS A 162 7.79 -23.16 -6.35
CA LYS A 162 9.16 -23.50 -5.91
C LYS A 162 9.86 -22.55 -4.94
N ARG A 163 10.11 -23.04 -3.71
CA ARG A 163 11.27 -22.80 -2.81
C ARG A 163 12.15 -21.57 -3.13
N SER A 164 11.57 -20.39 -3.28
CA SER A 164 12.34 -19.16 -3.24
C SER A 164 12.54 -18.84 -1.77
N GLN A 165 13.76 -18.47 -1.41
CA GLN A 165 14.13 -18.03 -0.07
C GLN A 165 14.19 -16.49 -0.09
N PRO A 166 13.04 -15.79 0.02
CA PRO A 166 13.05 -14.33 0.01
C PRO A 166 13.83 -13.80 1.20
N SER A 167 14.73 -12.86 0.91
CA SER A 167 15.30 -11.96 1.91
C SER A 167 14.48 -10.67 1.93
N TYR A 168 13.92 -10.35 3.09
CA TYR A 168 13.12 -9.16 3.31
C TYR A 168 14.04 -8.02 3.68
N MET A 169 14.37 -7.16 2.72
CA MET A 169 15.16 -5.96 2.97
C MET A 169 14.23 -4.83 3.41
N LEU A 170 14.17 -4.61 4.72
CA LEU A 170 13.25 -3.67 5.34
C LEU A 170 13.80 -2.23 5.29
N PRO A 171 12.93 -1.21 5.23
CA PRO A 171 13.32 0.15 5.54
C PRO A 171 13.93 0.22 6.94
N LYS A 172 15.01 0.98 7.09
CA LYS A 172 15.69 1.13 8.38
C LYS A 172 14.82 1.81 9.44
N THR A 173 13.73 2.48 9.04
CA THR A 173 12.79 3.15 9.94
C THR A 173 11.56 2.30 10.26
N LEU A 174 11.48 1.07 9.75
CA LEU A 174 10.31 0.22 9.92
C LEU A 174 10.21 -0.30 11.36
N GLU A 175 9.06 -0.04 11.99
CA GLU A 175 8.70 -0.41 13.36
C GLU A 175 7.62 -1.49 13.40
N GLU A 176 6.71 -1.51 12.42
CA GLU A 176 5.62 -2.48 12.32
C GLU A 176 5.58 -3.11 10.92
N LEU A 177 5.64 -4.44 10.89
CA LEU A 177 5.49 -5.26 9.71
C LEU A 177 4.36 -6.26 9.92
N GLN A 178 3.32 -6.16 9.09
CA GLN A 178 2.23 -7.14 9.05
C GLN A 178 2.15 -7.73 7.65
N ILE A 179 2.57 -8.98 7.51
CA ILE A 179 2.47 -9.76 6.28
C ILE A 179 1.56 -10.93 6.60
N GLU A 180 0.24 -10.74 6.52
CA GLU A 180 -0.75 -11.72 7.00
C GLU A 180 -1.54 -12.37 5.86
N ASP A 181 -2.08 -13.58 6.07
CA ASP A 181 -2.94 -14.27 5.11
C ASP A 181 -2.30 -14.32 3.71
N ASN A 182 -1.06 -14.79 3.69
CA ASN A 182 -0.18 -14.69 2.56
C ASN A 182 0.52 -16.04 2.39
N MET A 183 0.82 -16.44 1.16
CA MET A 183 1.66 -17.63 0.94
C MET A 183 3.15 -17.25 1.08
N ALA A 184 3.59 -16.87 2.29
CA ALA A 184 4.99 -16.46 2.51
C ALA A 184 6.01 -17.60 2.33
N GLY A 185 5.60 -18.87 2.49
CA GLY A 185 6.47 -20.02 2.26
C GLY A 185 7.69 -20.04 3.20
N ASP A 186 8.90 -20.11 2.63
CA ASP A 186 10.16 -20.02 3.40
C ASP A 186 10.41 -18.55 3.77
N VAL A 187 10.30 -18.20 5.05
CA VAL A 187 10.78 -16.89 5.53
C VAL A 187 12.24 -17.07 5.88
N VAL A 188 13.19 -16.45 5.18
CA VAL A 188 14.63 -16.80 5.35
C VAL A 188 15.46 -15.70 6.01
N ASN A 189 15.10 -14.42 5.87
CA ASN A 189 15.84 -13.36 6.56
C ASN A 189 15.13 -12.01 6.57
N PHE A 190 15.02 -11.37 7.74
CA PHE A 190 14.68 -9.94 7.85
C PHE A 190 15.94 -9.08 7.96
N ILE A 191 16.37 -8.53 6.83
CA ILE A 191 17.49 -7.60 6.76
C ILE A 191 17.00 -6.21 7.22
N ASN A 192 17.77 -5.56 8.10
CA ASN A 192 17.43 -4.29 8.76
C ASN A 192 16.23 -4.36 9.75
N GLY A 193 15.93 -5.54 10.28
CA GLY A 193 14.82 -5.73 11.23
C GLY A 193 15.06 -5.21 12.66
N GLN A 194 16.15 -4.49 12.93
CA GLN A 194 16.51 -4.13 14.32
C GLN A 194 15.55 -3.11 14.93
N ASN A 195 14.80 -2.36 14.12
CA ASN A 195 13.84 -1.38 14.62
C ASN A 195 12.41 -1.92 14.69
N LEU A 196 12.16 -3.16 14.24
CA LEU A 196 10.85 -3.78 14.34
C LEU A 196 10.47 -4.01 15.80
N ARG A 197 9.28 -3.53 16.16
CA ARG A 197 8.60 -3.72 17.44
C ARG A 197 7.37 -4.62 17.29
N VAL A 198 6.73 -4.59 16.12
CA VAL A 198 5.56 -5.41 15.80
C VAL A 198 5.86 -6.22 14.54
N LEU A 199 5.78 -7.55 14.65
CA LEU A 199 5.90 -8.47 13.54
C LEU A 199 4.74 -9.46 13.56
N SER A 200 3.86 -9.36 12.55
CA SER A 200 2.79 -10.33 12.34
C SER A 200 2.99 -11.04 11.01
N LEU A 201 3.07 -12.36 11.09
CA LEU A 201 3.10 -13.31 9.99
C LEU A 201 1.91 -14.28 10.10
N LYS A 202 0.81 -13.81 10.70
CA LYS A 202 -0.39 -14.59 10.93
C LYS A 202 -0.97 -15.15 9.62
N ASP A 203 -1.53 -16.35 9.66
CA ASP A 203 -2.21 -17.02 8.55
C ASP A 203 -1.30 -17.18 7.31
N ASN A 204 0.01 -17.37 7.53
CA ASN A 204 0.94 -17.75 6.47
C ASN A 204 1.31 -19.23 6.55
N ASP A 205 1.46 -19.85 5.38
CA ASP A 205 1.97 -21.23 5.24
C ASP A 205 3.51 -21.24 5.41
N ILE A 206 3.98 -21.04 6.66
CA ILE A 206 5.41 -21.01 7.01
C ILE A 206 5.86 -22.41 7.45
N TRP A 207 6.77 -22.99 6.67
CA TRP A 207 7.28 -24.36 6.87
C TRP A 207 8.73 -24.40 7.36
N SER A 208 9.46 -23.28 7.29
CA SER A 208 10.78 -23.08 7.90
C SER A 208 11.03 -21.60 8.22
N CYS A 209 11.70 -21.33 9.34
CA CYS A 209 12.09 -20.00 9.78
C CYS A 209 13.46 -19.97 10.49
N GLU A 210 14.32 -20.94 10.18
CA GLU A 210 15.64 -21.05 10.79
C GLU A 210 16.52 -19.85 10.40
N GLY A 211 17.02 -19.12 11.39
CA GLY A 211 17.88 -17.95 11.21
C GLY A 211 17.15 -16.66 10.80
N SER A 212 15.85 -16.73 10.46
CA SER A 212 15.09 -15.62 9.86
C SER A 212 14.93 -14.42 10.77
N PHE A 213 14.89 -14.67 12.08
CA PHE A 213 14.69 -13.66 13.11
C PHE A 213 15.97 -13.18 13.79
N ALA A 214 17.15 -13.62 13.33
CA ALA A 214 18.44 -13.30 13.98
C ALA A 214 18.72 -11.78 14.08
N ARG A 215 18.06 -10.96 13.27
CA ARG A 215 18.20 -9.49 13.25
C ARG A 215 16.94 -8.76 13.75
N VAL A 216 15.94 -9.49 14.21
CA VAL A 216 14.64 -8.99 14.69
C VAL A 216 14.62 -9.11 16.22
N ILE A 217 15.47 -8.33 16.87
CA ILE A 217 15.79 -8.50 18.30
C ILE A 217 14.95 -7.63 19.26
N ASN A 218 14.25 -6.64 18.72
CA ASN A 218 13.50 -5.64 19.50
C ASN A 218 11.97 -5.80 19.38
N VAL A 219 11.50 -6.96 18.90
CA VAL A 219 10.07 -7.21 18.73
C VAL A 219 9.39 -7.40 20.09
N GLU A 220 8.33 -6.62 20.29
CA GLU A 220 7.47 -6.59 21.47
C GLU A 220 6.17 -7.37 21.23
N TYR A 221 5.68 -7.37 19.99
CA TYR A 221 4.52 -8.16 19.56
C TYR A 221 4.91 -9.06 18.39
N PHE A 222 4.75 -10.37 18.58
CA PHE A 222 5.03 -11.37 17.57
C PHE A 222 3.86 -12.33 17.41
N ASP A 223 3.37 -12.46 16.18
CA ASP A 223 2.29 -13.39 15.83
C ASP A 223 2.67 -14.21 14.59
N MET A 224 2.62 -15.52 14.73
CA MET A 224 2.83 -16.52 13.67
C MET A 224 1.71 -17.58 13.67
N SER A 225 0.57 -17.28 14.27
CA SER A 225 -0.56 -18.22 14.32
C SER A 225 -1.23 -18.40 12.96
N GLY A 226 -1.87 -19.55 12.73
CA GLY A 226 -2.56 -19.89 11.47
C GLY A 226 -1.84 -20.99 10.69
#